data_AF-A0A656A393-F1
#
_entry.id   AF-A0A656A393-F1
#
_cell.length_a   1.000
_cell.length_b   1.000
_cell.length_c   1.000
_cell.angle_alpha   90.00
_cell.angle_beta   90.00
_cell.angle_gamma   90.00
#
_symmetry.space_group_name_H-M   'P 1'
#
loop_
_entity.id
_entity.type
_entity.pdbx_description
1 polymer ?
#
loop_
_entity_poly.entity_id
_entity_poly.type
_entity_poly.pdbx_seq_one_letter_code
_entity_poly.pdbx_strand_id
1 'polypeptide(L)' 'MPRAAEVTVKALDRNGQEYQFDADDLLAICVQHELDHLAGKLFVDYLSPLKRNRIKEKLEKIKRFNEKK' A
#
# COMPACT_ATOMS: atom_id res chain seq x y z
N MET A 1 0.01 6.61 -8.84
CA MET A 1 -1.45 6.55 -8.60
C MET A 1 -1.82 7.87 -7.94
N PRO A 2 -2.84 8.59 -8.43
CA PRO A 2 -3.32 9.78 -7.73
C PRO A 2 -3.81 9.37 -6.33
N ARG A 3 -3.34 10.06 -5.30
CA ARG A 3 -3.72 9.91 -3.90
C ARG A 3 -4.20 11.25 -3.40
N ALA A 4 -5.02 11.26 -2.34
CA ALA A 4 -5.35 12.51 -1.67
C ALA A 4 -4.06 13.11 -1.07
N ALA A 5 -3.89 14.42 -1.21
CA ALA A 5 -2.73 15.12 -0.65
C ALA A 5 -2.82 15.18 0.88
N GLU A 6 -4.02 15.28 1.42
CA GLU A 6 -4.33 15.35 2.85
C GLU A 6 -5.46 14.38 3.17
N VAL A 7 -5.39 13.74 4.34
CA VAL A 7 -6.41 12.83 4.86
C VAL A 7 -6.59 13.01 6.36
N THR A 8 -7.84 12.96 6.82
CA THR A 8 -8.17 12.87 8.25
C THR A 8 -8.50 11.43 8.59
N VAL A 9 -7.83 10.88 9.59
CA VAL A 9 -7.87 9.44 9.92
C VAL A 9 -8.39 9.27 11.33
N LYS A 10 -9.38 8.41 11.51
CA LYS A 10 -9.84 7.94 12.83
C LYS A 10 -9.40 6.50 13.02
N ALA A 11 -8.72 6.20 14.12
CA ALA A 11 -8.19 4.88 14.42
C ALA A 11 -8.23 4.57 15.93
N LEU A 12 -7.96 3.32 16.27
CA LEU A 12 -7.70 2.87 17.63
C LEU A 12 -6.19 2.76 17.84
N ASP A 13 -5.70 3.24 18.99
CA ASP A 13 -4.32 3.04 19.38
C ASP A 13 -4.09 1.57 19.82
N ARG A 14 -2.86 1.26 20.25
CA ARG A 14 -2.49 -0.10 20.70
C ARG A 14 -3.25 -0.56 21.95
N ASN A 15 -3.85 0.37 22.70
CA ASN A 15 -4.64 0.11 23.89
C ASN A 15 -6.14 0.10 23.61
N GLY A 16 -6.56 0.33 22.35
CA GLY A 16 -7.96 0.40 21.95
C GLY A 16 -8.61 1.77 22.16
N GLN A 17 -7.83 2.82 22.47
CA GLN A 17 -8.34 4.18 22.63
C GLN A 17 -8.51 4.85 21.26
N GLU A 18 -9.68 5.45 21.04
CA GLU A 18 -9.93 6.22 19.82
C GLU A 18 -9.07 7.49 19.78
N TYR A 19 -8.47 7.74 18.62
CA TYR A 19 -7.80 8.99 18.30
C TYR A 19 -8.05 9.37 16.84
N GLN A 20 -7.85 10.66 16.55
CA GLN A 20 -7.96 11.23 15.23
C GLN A 20 -6.73 12.07 14.94
N PHE A 21 -6.22 11.98 13.72
CA PHE A 21 -5.10 12.80 13.26
C PHE A 21 -5.27 13.18 11.78
N ASP A 22 -4.75 14.35 11.44
CA ASP A 22 -4.60 14.78 10.06
C ASP A 22 -3.21 14.39 9.56
N ALA A 23 -3.15 13.98 8.31
CA ALA A 23 -1.92 13.55 7.65
C ALA A 23 -1.82 14.19 6.27
N ASP A 24 -0.63 14.63 5.93
CA ASP A 24 -0.24 15.22 4.65
C ASP A 24 1.01 14.51 4.08
N ASP A 25 1.45 14.96 2.89
CA ASP A 25 2.67 14.52 2.22
C ASP A 25 2.85 12.98 2.22
N LEU A 26 3.96 12.50 2.80
CA LEU A 26 4.30 11.09 2.83
C LEU A 26 3.38 10.31 3.77
N LEU A 27 2.95 10.92 4.89
CA LEU A 27 2.09 10.26 5.87
C LEU A 27 0.70 9.99 5.27
N ALA A 28 0.14 10.96 4.54
CA ALA A 28 -1.12 10.78 3.83
C ALA A 28 -1.05 9.61 2.84
N ILE A 29 0.06 9.52 2.08
CA ILE A 29 0.28 8.43 1.12
C ILE A 29 0.39 7.08 1.83
N CYS A 30 1.17 7.00 2.91
CA CYS A 30 1.37 5.79 3.68
C CYS A 30 0.05 5.30 4.29
N VAL A 31 -0.73 6.18 4.93
CA VAL A 31 -2.02 5.77 5.51
C VAL A 31 -2.95 5.21 4.43
N GLN A 32 -3.08 5.89 3.29
CA GLN A 32 -3.90 5.42 2.18
C GLN A 32 -3.40 4.07 1.61
N HIS A 33 -2.08 3.82 1.63
CA HIS A 33 -1.49 2.56 1.20
C HIS A 33 -1.83 1.40 2.16
N GLU A 34 -1.67 1.62 3.46
CA GLU A 34 -2.00 0.60 4.47
C GLU A 34 -3.51 0.30 4.51
N LEU A 35 -4.36 1.32 4.35
CA LEU A 35 -5.81 1.12 4.24
C LEU A 35 -6.20 0.32 3.00
N ASP A 36 -5.52 0.53 1.86
CA ASP A 36 -5.72 -0.29 0.66
C ASP A 36 -5.34 -1.76 0.91
N HIS A 37 -4.28 -2.02 1.66
CA HIS A 37 -3.90 -3.37 2.05
C HIS A 37 -5.00 -4.07 2.87
N LEU A 38 -5.63 -3.36 3.81
CA LEU A 38 -6.77 -3.88 4.56
C LEU A 38 -7.98 -4.18 3.67
N ALA A 39 -8.14 -3.45 2.57
CA ALA A 39 -9.16 -3.69 1.55
C ALA A 39 -8.77 -4.75 0.50
N GLY A 40 -7.60 -5.39 0.64
CA GLY A 40 -7.07 -6.36 -0.33
C GLY A 40 -6.63 -5.75 -1.67
N LYS A 41 -6.43 -4.43 -1.73
CA LYS A 41 -5.97 -3.71 -2.91
C LYS A 41 -4.46 -3.52 -2.83
N LEU A 42 -3.76 -3.79 -3.92
CA LEU A 42 -2.33 -3.54 -4.02
C LEU A 42 -2.07 -2.36 -4.96
N PHE A 43 -0.95 -1.66 -4.76
CA PHE A 43 -0.57 -0.55 -5.65
C PHE A 43 -0.46 -0.98 -7.13
N VAL A 44 -0.12 -2.25 -7.37
CA VAL A 44 0.00 -2.83 -8.72
C VAL A 44 -1.34 -2.95 -9.44
N ASP A 45 -2.47 -2.95 -8.72
CA ASP A 45 -3.81 -2.97 -9.31
C ASP A 45 -4.15 -1.64 -10.00
N TYR A 46 -3.46 -0.56 -9.63
CA TYR A 46 -3.61 0.77 -10.25
C TYR A 46 -2.64 1.01 -11.42
N LEU A 47 -1.81 0.02 -11.78
CA LEU A 47 -0.89 0.11 -12.90
C LEU A 47 -1.53 -0.40 -14.19
N SER A 48 -1.03 0.09 -15.33
CA SER A 48 -1.46 -0.46 -16.63
C SER A 48 -1.10 -1.96 -16.74
N PRO A 49 -1.86 -2.74 -17.53
CA PRO A 49 -1.65 -4.19 -17.65
C PRO A 49 -0.21 -4.57 -18.00
N LEU A 50 0.43 -3.82 -18.90
CA LEU A 50 1.84 -4.03 -19.29
C LEU A 50 2.82 -3.83 -18.12
N LYS A 51 2.64 -2.78 -17.31
CA LYS A 51 3.48 -2.52 -16.14
C LYS A 51 3.28 -3.58 -15.07
N ARG A 52 2.03 -4.00 -14.84
CA ARG A 52 1.68 -5.06 -13.90
C ARG A 52 2.34 -6.39 -14.28
N ASN A 53 2.24 -6.80 -15.55
CA ASN A 53 2.86 -8.03 -16.04
C ASN A 53 4.38 -8.03 -15.86
N ARG A 54 5.05 -6.92 -16.20
CA ARG A 54 6.50 -6.80 -16.03
C ARG A 54 6.96 -6.92 -14.56
N ILE A 55 6.18 -6.36 -13.63
CA ILE A 55 6.47 -6.49 -12.19
C ILE A 55 6.25 -7.94 -11.74
N LYS A 56 5.16 -8.58 -12.17
CA LYS A 56 4.87 -9.98 -11.86
C LYS A 56 6.01 -10.90 -12.30
N GLU A 57 6.48 -10.76 -13.54
CA GLU A 57 7.61 -11.55 -14.06
C GLU A 57 8.89 -11.36 -13.23
N LYS A 58 9.19 -10.12 -12.81
CA LYS A 58 10.34 -9.84 -11.93
C LYS A 58 10.19 -10.52 -10.58
N LEU A 59 9.00 -10.46 -9.97
CA LEU A 59 8.72 -11.08 -8.67
C LEU A 59 8.84 -12.60 -8.74
N GLU A 60 8.30 -13.23 -9.78
CA GLU A 60 8.43 -14.67 -10.02
C GLU A 60 9.89 -15.09 -10.18
N LYS A 61 10.70 -14.28 -10.88
CA LYS A 61 12.14 -14.53 -11.03
C LYS A 61 12.88 -14.45 -9.68
N ILE A 62 12.55 -13.47 -8.85
CA ILE A 62 13.12 -13.32 -7.50
C ILE A 62 12.71 -14.51 -6.61
N LYS A 63 11.44 -14.91 -6.65
CA LYS A 63 10.92 -16.06 -5.90
C LYS A 63 11.69 -17.34 -6.25
N ARG A 64 11.84 -17.64 -7.55
CA ARG A 64 12.63 -18.78 -8.03
C ARG A 64 14.10 -18.74 -7.62
N PHE A 65 14.69 -17.55 -7.48
CA PHE A 65 16.07 -17.41 -7.03
C PHE A 65 16.19 -17.68 -5.52
N ASN A 66 15.26 -17.17 -4.72
CA ASN A 66 15.22 -17.39 -3.28
C ASN A 66 14.94 -18.86 -2.92
N GLU A 67 14.11 -19.57 -3.69
CA GLU A 67 13.80 -20.99 -3.48
C GLU A 67 14.95 -21.95 -3.85
N LYS A 68 15.94 -21.49 -4.63
CA LYS A 68 17.12 -22.28 -5.01
C LYS A 68 18.30 -22.12 -4.03
N LYS A 69 18.15 -21.27 -3.02
CA LYS A 69 19.13 -21.04 -1.94
C LYS A 69 18.77 -21.90 -0.73
#